data_AF-A0A843FED5-F1
#
_entry.id   AF-A0A843FED5-F1
#
_cell.length_a   1.000
_cell.length_b   1.000
_cell.length_c   1.000
_cell.angle_alpha   90.00
_cell.angle_beta   90.00
_cell.angle_gamma   90.00
#
_symmetry.space_group_name_H-M   'P 1'
#
loop_
_entity.id
_entity.type
_entity.pdbx_description
1 polymer ?
#
loop_
_entity_poly.entity_id
_entity_poly.type
_entity_poly.pdbx_seq_one_letter_code
_entity_poly.pdbx_strand_id
1 'polypeptide(L)'
;ELTELGEKYGINIIGPNSLGITDSHTPLNGSFSQMMPPKGNIAFISQSGAMMVAIIDWSVTSGIGFSKVISLGNKAGVNEIELLQYLAEDDETNVIICYLESISDDEDFIRTMRETAAKKPIIILKSGSSSAGAEAASSHTGALAGSDLAFDTAFGQSGIMRVETMAELFDLGLAFSKAPLPQGKNVAIITNAGGGGVLTVDAMEKAGLDLVKFDEETTAKLKQCIPDEGSANNPIDVLGDAPVDRYKESLDIVLHDERVDSLIVMVCPTASADPDGIAQAILDGRRDSKKPIIVVNMGGPSFEDANNLLRDNHIPTYVFPETAVHALSAMTKFAKLEERKYDDVVENITDVDKDAVKAIFDKVTADGRDTLLGSEAYAVAEAYGISAAPIKLSTSADEAAQLAEEMEFPVVLKIASDKILHKSDIGGVKVGIATPDEAKEAYDEIIANAKKAHPDIVPDGVEVQKMMETGQEVIVGMIKDKQFGPMIAFGMGGIYVNLIEDVSFKLAKGLSSQEIDEQIEATKVSELLKGYRGEAACDIEEVKEAIKRVARLTLDFPEISELDINPIFVYEEGSSALDIKIKL
;
A
#
# COMPACT_ATOMS: atom_id res chain seq x y z
N GLU A 1 9.69 15.57 -31.27
CA GLU A 1 9.40 16.77 -32.09
C GLU A 1 8.43 17.75 -31.43
N LEU A 2 7.14 17.42 -31.20
CA LEU A 2 6.20 18.37 -30.58
C LEU A 2 6.69 18.89 -29.22
N THR A 3 7.16 17.98 -28.37
CA THR A 3 7.72 18.24 -27.04
C THR A 3 9.02 19.06 -27.11
N GLU A 4 9.97 18.65 -27.97
CA GLU A 4 11.22 19.38 -28.23
C GLU A 4 10.98 20.84 -28.65
N LEU A 5 9.96 21.10 -29.48
CA LEU A 5 9.58 22.46 -29.85
C LEU A 5 9.00 23.22 -28.65
N GLY A 6 8.18 22.57 -27.83
CA GLY A 6 7.67 23.13 -26.57
C GLY A 6 8.81 23.58 -25.66
N GLU A 7 9.76 22.69 -25.38
CA GLU A 7 10.94 22.97 -24.57
C GLU A 7 11.79 24.11 -25.13
N LYS A 8 12.09 24.06 -26.44
CA LYS A 8 12.89 25.09 -27.13
C LYS A 8 12.33 26.50 -26.97
N TYR A 9 11.00 26.63 -26.91
CA TYR A 9 10.32 27.93 -26.85
C TYR A 9 9.70 28.23 -25.47
N GLY A 10 9.89 27.37 -24.47
CA GLY A 10 9.31 27.53 -23.13
C GLY A 10 7.78 27.47 -23.11
N ILE A 11 7.20 26.54 -23.89
CA ILE A 11 5.75 26.34 -24.02
C ILE A 11 5.37 24.98 -23.45
N ASN A 12 4.50 24.99 -22.45
CA ASN A 12 3.90 23.76 -21.91
C ASN A 12 2.79 23.24 -22.83
N ILE A 13 2.71 21.92 -23.01
CA ILE A 13 1.78 21.27 -23.93
C ILE A 13 0.96 20.23 -23.17
N ILE A 14 -0.37 20.38 -23.15
CA ILE A 14 -1.30 19.36 -22.64
C ILE A 14 -1.82 18.53 -23.83
N GLY A 15 -1.77 17.21 -23.71
CA GLY A 15 -2.06 16.29 -24.82
C GLY A 15 -0.79 15.71 -25.47
N PRO A 16 -0.76 15.45 -26.80
CA PRO A 16 -1.85 15.63 -27.78
C PRO A 16 -3.00 14.64 -27.56
N ASN A 17 -4.00 14.63 -28.45
CA ASN A 17 -5.18 13.75 -28.35
C ASN A 17 -5.93 13.91 -27.02
N SER A 18 -6.07 15.16 -26.57
CA SER A 18 -6.78 15.52 -25.35
C SER A 18 -8.13 16.15 -25.70
N LEU A 19 -9.13 15.98 -24.83
CA LEU A 19 -10.40 16.71 -24.92
C LEU A 19 -10.18 18.24 -24.75
N GLY A 20 -9.16 18.63 -23.99
CA GLY A 20 -8.90 19.98 -23.53
C GLY A 20 -9.12 20.14 -22.04
N ILE A 21 -9.32 21.38 -21.60
CA ILE A 21 -9.35 21.77 -20.19
C ILE A 21 -10.57 22.63 -19.91
N THR A 22 -11.15 22.49 -18.73
CA THR A 22 -12.21 23.35 -18.21
C THR A 22 -11.84 23.87 -16.82
N ASP A 23 -12.12 25.14 -16.56
CA ASP A 23 -12.04 25.78 -15.24
C ASP A 23 -13.39 26.43 -14.93
N SER A 24 -14.09 25.95 -13.91
CA SER A 24 -15.44 26.42 -13.56
C SER A 24 -15.45 27.73 -12.75
N HIS A 25 -14.31 28.11 -12.16
CA HIS A 25 -14.17 29.34 -11.37
C HIS A 25 -13.82 30.54 -12.24
N THR A 26 -13.01 30.34 -13.28
CA THR A 26 -12.69 31.32 -14.34
C THR A 26 -13.68 31.26 -15.53
N PRO A 27 -14.83 30.61 -15.37
CA PRO A 27 -15.61 29.91 -16.40
C PRO A 27 -14.97 29.79 -17.81
N LEU A 28 -13.84 29.09 -17.90
CA LEU A 28 -13.14 28.82 -19.16
C LEU A 28 -13.46 27.41 -19.65
N ASN A 29 -13.99 27.30 -20.88
CA ASN A 29 -14.03 26.04 -21.63
C ASN A 29 -12.98 26.06 -22.74
N GLY A 30 -11.80 25.50 -22.48
CA GLY A 30 -10.74 25.28 -23.47
C GLY A 30 -10.79 23.87 -24.06
N SER A 31 -11.98 23.26 -24.11
CA SER A 31 -12.20 21.88 -24.58
C SER A 31 -13.26 21.85 -25.67
N PHE A 32 -13.50 20.67 -26.26
CA PHE A 32 -14.64 20.45 -27.17
C PHE A 32 -15.83 19.75 -26.51
N SER A 33 -15.96 19.83 -25.17
CA SER A 33 -17.20 19.45 -24.48
C SER A 33 -18.35 20.38 -24.88
N GLN A 34 -19.58 19.86 -24.93
CA GLN A 34 -20.76 20.67 -25.25
C GLN A 34 -21.22 21.58 -24.11
N MET A 35 -20.78 21.28 -22.88
CA MET A 35 -21.24 21.96 -21.67
C MET A 35 -20.12 22.11 -20.64
N MET A 36 -20.33 23.07 -19.73
CA MET A 36 -19.50 23.24 -18.54
C MET A 36 -20.02 22.33 -17.42
N PRO A 37 -19.14 21.74 -16.60
CA PRO A 37 -19.56 21.11 -15.37
C PRO A 37 -20.13 22.15 -14.38
N PRO A 38 -20.94 21.72 -13.39
CA PRO A 38 -21.29 22.58 -12.26
C PRO A 38 -20.03 23.08 -11.54
N LYS A 39 -20.08 24.30 -11.02
CA LYS A 39 -19.00 24.87 -10.22
C LYS A 39 -18.87 24.12 -8.89
N GLY A 40 -17.64 23.75 -8.51
CA GLY A 40 -17.34 23.12 -7.22
C GLY A 40 -15.85 23.10 -6.92
N ASN A 41 -15.42 22.15 -6.08
CA ASN A 41 -14.06 22.10 -5.53
C ASN A 41 -13.34 20.76 -5.77
N ILE A 42 -13.89 19.91 -6.66
CA ILE A 42 -13.25 18.67 -7.09
C ILE A 42 -12.45 18.94 -8.36
N ALA A 43 -11.16 18.61 -8.39
CA ALA A 43 -10.42 18.57 -9.65
C ALA A 43 -10.50 17.16 -10.24
N PHE A 44 -10.83 17.04 -11.53
CA PHE A 44 -10.85 15.76 -12.23
C PHE A 44 -9.82 15.72 -13.36
N ILE A 45 -8.89 14.78 -13.26
CA ILE A 45 -7.92 14.47 -14.32
C ILE A 45 -8.35 13.17 -15.01
N SER A 46 -8.34 13.15 -16.34
CA SER A 46 -8.59 11.91 -17.08
C SER A 46 -7.67 11.75 -18.28
N GLN A 47 -7.04 10.59 -18.39
CA GLN A 47 -6.29 10.20 -19.58
C GLN A 47 -7.23 9.91 -20.77
N SER A 48 -8.48 9.49 -20.51
CA SER A 48 -9.48 9.19 -21.53
C SER A 48 -10.41 10.38 -21.80
N GLY A 49 -10.34 10.94 -23.00
CA GLY A 49 -11.24 12.03 -23.42
C GLY A 49 -12.72 11.60 -23.49
N ALA A 50 -13.01 10.35 -23.85
CA ALA A 50 -14.38 9.83 -23.90
C ALA A 50 -14.99 9.72 -22.50
N MET A 51 -14.21 9.22 -21.52
CA MET A 51 -14.65 9.20 -20.13
C MET A 51 -14.91 10.61 -19.61
N MET A 52 -14.04 11.55 -19.98
CA MET A 52 -14.18 12.93 -19.57
C MET A 52 -15.50 13.56 -20.02
N VAL A 53 -15.89 13.38 -21.29
CA VAL A 53 -17.17 13.90 -21.81
C VAL A 53 -18.36 13.30 -21.05
N ALA A 54 -18.34 11.98 -20.80
CA ALA A 54 -19.40 11.30 -20.08
C ALA A 54 -19.55 11.80 -18.63
N ILE A 55 -18.44 12.06 -17.94
CA ILE A 55 -18.45 12.58 -16.57
C ILE A 55 -18.95 14.02 -16.52
N ILE A 56 -18.53 14.89 -17.45
CA ILE A 56 -19.04 16.27 -17.50
C ILE A 56 -20.57 16.26 -17.67
N ASP A 57 -21.10 15.48 -18.61
CA ASP A 57 -22.54 15.36 -18.84
C ASP A 57 -23.30 14.82 -17.61
N TRP A 58 -22.81 13.72 -17.03
CA TRP A 58 -23.41 13.10 -15.85
C TRP A 58 -23.38 14.02 -14.62
N SER A 59 -22.31 14.80 -14.45
CA SER A 59 -22.12 15.67 -13.27
C SER A 59 -23.21 16.72 -13.12
N VAL A 60 -23.81 17.16 -14.22
CA VAL A 60 -24.90 18.14 -14.23
C VAL A 60 -26.16 17.54 -13.61
N THR A 61 -26.46 16.28 -13.90
CA THR A 61 -27.61 15.58 -13.32
C THR A 61 -27.34 15.19 -11.86
N SER A 62 -26.10 14.80 -11.55
CA SER A 62 -25.71 14.34 -10.21
C SER A 62 -25.41 15.47 -9.22
N GLY A 63 -25.35 16.72 -9.68
CA GLY A 63 -25.01 17.88 -8.87
C GLY A 63 -23.57 17.86 -8.36
N ILE A 64 -22.66 17.24 -9.12
CA ILE A 64 -21.24 17.14 -8.75
C ILE A 64 -20.51 18.34 -9.34
N GLY A 65 -20.00 19.20 -8.47
CA GLY A 65 -19.26 20.39 -8.87
C GLY A 65 -17.77 20.15 -8.97
N PHE A 66 -17.17 20.59 -10.07
CA PHE A 66 -15.72 20.52 -10.27
C PHE A 66 -15.09 21.91 -10.21
N SER A 67 -13.86 22.01 -9.71
CA SER A 67 -13.02 23.20 -9.84
C SER A 67 -12.42 23.25 -11.24
N LYS A 68 -11.73 22.17 -11.62
CA LYS A 68 -11.03 22.00 -12.90
C LYS A 68 -11.27 20.60 -13.44
N VAL A 69 -11.35 20.50 -14.76
CA VAL A 69 -11.48 19.24 -15.48
C VAL A 69 -10.43 19.22 -16.58
N ILE A 70 -9.45 18.32 -16.48
CA ILE A 70 -8.24 18.33 -17.30
C ILE A 70 -8.08 17.00 -18.03
N SER A 71 -8.22 17.01 -19.35
CA SER A 71 -7.93 15.83 -20.16
C SER A 71 -6.45 15.78 -20.53
N LEU A 72 -5.81 14.68 -20.21
CA LEU A 72 -4.39 14.46 -20.40
C LEU A 72 -4.05 13.95 -21.81
N GLY A 73 -4.93 13.15 -22.40
CA GLY A 73 -4.67 12.50 -23.69
C GLY A 73 -3.41 11.65 -23.65
N ASN A 74 -2.50 11.88 -24.59
CA ASN A 74 -1.26 11.12 -24.70
C ASN A 74 -0.16 11.54 -23.72
N LYS A 75 -0.32 12.66 -22.98
CA LYS A 75 0.64 13.11 -21.94
C LYS A 75 2.08 13.31 -22.45
N ALA A 76 2.24 13.80 -23.68
CA ALA A 76 3.57 13.95 -24.27
C ALA A 76 4.36 15.10 -23.65
N GLY A 77 3.69 16.22 -23.32
CA GLY A 77 4.28 17.36 -22.62
C GLY A 77 4.02 17.25 -21.13
N VAL A 78 3.06 18.04 -20.64
CA VAL A 78 2.64 18.04 -19.25
C VAL A 78 2.01 16.69 -18.89
N ASN A 79 2.47 16.11 -17.79
CA ASN A 79 1.97 14.84 -17.28
C ASN A 79 1.12 15.02 -16.00
N GLU A 80 0.57 13.91 -15.51
CA GLU A 80 -0.25 13.88 -14.29
C GLU A 80 0.51 14.27 -13.04
N ILE A 81 1.80 13.96 -12.91
CA ILE A 81 2.59 14.26 -11.70
C ILE A 81 2.66 15.78 -11.54
N GLU A 82 3.02 16.49 -12.61
CA GLU A 82 3.06 17.95 -12.63
C GLU A 82 1.67 18.57 -12.37
N LEU A 83 0.61 17.98 -12.92
CA LEU A 83 -0.76 18.45 -12.67
C LEU A 83 -1.21 18.20 -11.23
N LEU A 84 -0.85 17.07 -10.64
CA LEU A 84 -1.16 16.77 -9.24
C LEU A 84 -0.45 17.77 -8.32
N GLN A 85 0.82 18.08 -8.58
CA GLN A 85 1.57 19.13 -7.86
C GLN A 85 0.90 20.50 -8.00
N TYR A 86 0.50 20.88 -9.21
CA TYR A 86 -0.20 22.14 -9.45
C TYR A 86 -1.54 22.23 -8.71
N LEU A 87 -2.37 21.18 -8.78
CA LEU A 87 -3.68 21.15 -8.14
C LEU A 87 -3.60 21.04 -6.62
N ALA A 88 -2.54 20.43 -6.09
CA ALA A 88 -2.27 20.40 -4.66
C ALA A 88 -2.12 21.82 -4.08
N GLU A 89 -1.68 22.80 -4.88
CA GLU A 89 -1.55 24.21 -4.49
C GLU A 89 -2.77 25.08 -4.87
N ASP A 90 -3.74 24.56 -5.64
CA ASP A 90 -4.87 25.34 -6.16
C ASP A 90 -5.96 25.61 -5.10
N ASP A 91 -6.08 26.84 -4.59
CA ASP A 91 -7.02 27.21 -3.53
C ASP A 91 -8.50 26.82 -3.78
N GLU A 92 -8.89 26.71 -5.05
CA GLU A 92 -10.26 26.33 -5.44
C GLU A 92 -10.50 24.81 -5.46
N THR A 93 -9.46 24.01 -5.28
CA THR A 93 -9.50 22.54 -5.29
C THR A 93 -9.30 22.01 -3.88
N ASN A 94 -10.24 21.21 -3.39
CA ASN A 94 -10.16 20.51 -2.11
C ASN A 94 -9.75 19.05 -2.24
N VAL A 95 -10.05 18.42 -3.37
CA VAL A 95 -9.76 17.00 -3.64
C VAL A 95 -9.49 16.80 -5.11
N ILE A 96 -8.55 15.91 -5.43
CA ILE A 96 -8.17 15.58 -6.79
C ILE A 96 -8.56 14.13 -7.05
N ILE A 97 -9.41 13.90 -8.04
CA ILE A 97 -9.78 12.57 -8.51
C ILE A 97 -9.21 12.33 -9.91
N CYS A 98 -8.71 11.12 -10.16
CA CYS A 98 -8.06 10.79 -11.43
C CYS A 98 -8.56 9.48 -12.02
N TYR A 99 -8.77 9.47 -13.33
CA TYR A 99 -8.82 8.24 -14.13
C TYR A 99 -7.58 8.14 -15.00
N LEU A 100 -6.69 7.19 -14.67
CA LEU A 100 -5.39 7.02 -15.33
C LEU A 100 -5.25 5.63 -15.92
N GLU A 101 -4.73 5.55 -17.14
CA GLU A 101 -4.41 4.28 -17.82
C GLU A 101 -2.96 3.87 -17.56
N SER A 102 -2.10 4.86 -17.32
CA SER A 102 -0.67 4.74 -17.08
C SER A 102 -0.20 5.92 -16.23
N ILE A 103 0.93 5.76 -15.57
CA ILE A 103 1.65 6.86 -14.93
C ILE A 103 3.00 7.03 -15.62
N SER A 104 3.48 8.26 -15.71
CA SER A 104 4.78 8.61 -16.24
C SER A 104 5.89 8.16 -15.30
N ASP A 105 7.01 7.75 -15.85
CA ASP A 105 8.18 7.39 -15.06
C ASP A 105 8.75 8.64 -14.38
N ASP A 106 8.95 8.54 -13.07
CA ASP A 106 9.62 9.56 -12.25
C ASP A 106 10.48 8.81 -11.24
N GLU A 107 11.79 9.03 -11.30
CA GLU A 107 12.72 8.39 -10.37
C GLU A 107 12.36 8.76 -8.92
N ASP A 108 11.91 9.98 -8.64
CA ASP A 108 11.58 10.47 -7.30
C ASP A 108 10.08 10.40 -6.98
N PHE A 109 9.30 9.61 -7.74
CA PHE A 109 7.85 9.50 -7.62
C PHE A 109 7.34 9.44 -6.17
N ILE A 110 7.92 8.58 -5.33
CA ILE A 110 7.50 8.41 -3.93
C ILE A 110 7.66 9.70 -3.13
N ARG A 111 8.79 10.39 -3.27
CA ARG A 111 9.05 11.64 -2.55
C ARG A 111 8.14 12.75 -3.06
N THR A 112 8.09 12.92 -4.38
CA THR A 112 7.24 13.91 -5.05
C THR A 112 5.77 13.74 -4.65
N MET A 113 5.26 12.50 -4.69
CA MET A 113 3.86 12.24 -4.43
C MET A 113 3.52 12.24 -2.94
N ARG A 114 4.43 11.91 -2.02
CA ARG A 114 4.21 12.10 -0.58
C ARG A 114 3.98 13.56 -0.23
N GLU A 115 4.85 14.44 -0.70
CA GLU A 115 4.71 15.88 -0.45
C GLU A 115 3.43 16.44 -1.06
N THR A 116 3.03 15.92 -2.22
CA THR A 116 1.85 16.36 -2.96
C THR A 116 0.56 15.85 -2.30
N ALA A 117 0.49 14.54 -2.00
CA ALA A 117 -0.66 13.89 -1.40
C ALA A 117 -0.85 14.30 0.07
N ALA A 118 0.19 14.73 0.79
CA ALA A 118 0.04 15.27 2.14
C ALA A 118 -0.69 16.62 2.16
N LYS A 119 -0.78 17.35 1.03
CA LYS A 119 -1.45 18.66 0.98
C LYS A 119 -2.94 18.53 0.71
N LYS A 120 -3.32 17.62 -0.19
CA LYS A 120 -4.71 17.39 -0.60
C LYS A 120 -4.97 15.92 -0.93
N PRO A 121 -6.19 15.42 -0.69
CA PRO A 121 -6.54 14.05 -1.02
C PRO A 121 -6.46 13.83 -2.53
N ILE A 122 -5.71 12.80 -2.91
CA ILE A 122 -5.57 12.32 -4.30
C ILE A 122 -6.16 10.92 -4.38
N ILE A 123 -7.19 10.75 -5.21
CA ILE A 123 -7.89 9.49 -5.40
C ILE A 123 -7.73 9.06 -6.85
N ILE A 124 -7.18 7.87 -7.09
CA ILE A 124 -6.86 7.40 -8.44
C ILE A 124 -7.59 6.09 -8.73
N LEU A 125 -8.39 6.11 -9.79
CA LEU A 125 -8.81 4.92 -10.49
C LEU A 125 -7.80 4.59 -11.59
N LYS A 126 -6.93 3.61 -11.32
CA LYS A 126 -5.96 3.09 -12.29
C LYS A 126 -6.61 1.95 -13.07
N SER A 127 -6.85 2.16 -14.37
CA SER A 127 -7.38 1.12 -15.24
C SER A 127 -6.32 0.08 -15.60
N GLY A 128 -6.76 -1.09 -16.07
CA GLY A 128 -5.87 -2.18 -16.46
C GLY A 128 -5.25 -2.94 -15.29
N SER A 129 -6.00 -3.15 -14.20
CA SER A 129 -5.52 -3.86 -13.00
C SER A 129 -5.42 -5.38 -13.17
N SER A 130 -6.19 -5.97 -14.09
CA SER A 130 -6.06 -7.38 -14.46
C SER A 130 -5.07 -7.57 -15.60
N SER A 131 -4.50 -8.78 -15.75
CA SER A 131 -3.61 -9.09 -16.88
C SER A 131 -4.25 -8.77 -18.24
N ALA A 132 -5.51 -9.17 -18.44
CA ALA A 132 -6.27 -8.87 -19.64
C ALA A 132 -6.58 -7.37 -19.81
N GLY A 133 -6.88 -6.68 -18.71
CA GLY A 133 -7.11 -5.23 -18.73
C GLY A 133 -5.83 -4.45 -19.03
N ALA A 134 -4.69 -4.87 -18.48
CA ALA A 134 -3.38 -4.31 -18.72
C ALA A 134 -2.97 -4.48 -20.19
N GLU A 135 -3.21 -5.65 -20.77
CA GLU A 135 -2.97 -5.91 -22.20
C GLU A 135 -3.86 -5.02 -23.10
N ALA A 136 -5.14 -4.85 -22.74
CA ALA A 136 -6.05 -3.96 -23.46
C ALA A 136 -5.62 -2.49 -23.37
N ALA A 137 -5.22 -2.00 -22.19
CA ALA A 137 -4.75 -0.63 -21.97
C ALA A 137 -3.41 -0.37 -22.68
N SER A 138 -2.48 -1.33 -22.62
CA SER A 138 -1.18 -1.26 -23.32
C SER A 138 -1.35 -1.24 -24.83
N SER A 139 -2.26 -2.06 -25.39
CA SER A 139 -2.60 -2.04 -26.81
C SER A 139 -3.24 -0.71 -27.26
N HIS A 140 -3.94 -0.03 -26.35
CA HIS A 140 -4.61 1.25 -26.61
C HIS A 140 -3.65 2.46 -26.52
N THR A 141 -2.70 2.44 -25.58
CA THR A 141 -1.80 3.58 -25.28
C THR A 141 -0.38 3.43 -25.82
N GLY A 142 0.05 2.20 -26.11
CA GLY A 142 1.43 1.87 -26.44
C GLY A 142 2.41 1.89 -25.26
N ALA A 143 1.93 2.15 -24.03
CA ALA A 143 2.75 2.12 -22.82
C ALA A 143 2.98 0.68 -22.33
N LEU A 144 4.14 0.43 -21.71
CA LEU A 144 4.42 -0.84 -21.04
C LEU A 144 3.48 -1.00 -19.83
N ALA A 145 2.92 -2.20 -19.66
CA ALA A 145 2.17 -2.53 -18.45
C ALA A 145 3.15 -2.73 -17.27
N GLY A 146 3.09 -1.84 -16.27
CA GLY A 146 3.69 -2.06 -14.95
C GLY A 146 2.91 -3.11 -14.16
N SER A 147 3.53 -3.69 -13.12
CA SER A 147 2.83 -4.65 -12.26
C SER A 147 1.73 -3.95 -11.46
N ASP A 148 0.54 -4.56 -11.39
CA ASP A 148 -0.58 -4.01 -10.61
C ASP A 148 -0.23 -3.85 -9.12
N LEU A 149 0.52 -4.83 -8.60
CA LEU A 149 1.11 -4.81 -7.26
C LEU A 149 2.06 -3.63 -7.07
N ALA A 150 2.84 -3.27 -8.09
CA ALA A 150 3.77 -2.14 -8.01
C ALA A 150 3.03 -0.80 -7.94
N PHE A 151 1.94 -0.64 -8.71
CA PHE A 151 1.07 0.54 -8.58
C PHE A 151 0.42 0.64 -7.20
N ASP A 152 -0.11 -0.47 -6.69
CA ASP A 152 -0.72 -0.49 -5.36
C ASP A 152 0.29 -0.11 -4.26
N THR A 153 1.49 -0.69 -4.34
CA THR A 153 2.60 -0.41 -3.42
C THR A 153 3.04 1.06 -3.51
N ALA A 154 3.24 1.58 -4.74
CA ALA A 154 3.65 2.95 -4.98
C ALA A 154 2.62 3.96 -4.46
N PHE A 155 1.33 3.73 -4.71
CA PHE A 155 0.25 4.60 -4.24
C PHE A 155 0.12 4.57 -2.73
N GLY A 156 0.15 3.38 -2.13
CA GLY A 156 0.11 3.21 -0.68
C GLY A 156 1.24 3.95 0.04
N GLN A 157 2.48 3.84 -0.44
CA GLN A 157 3.62 4.56 0.14
C GLN A 157 3.62 6.07 -0.14
N SER A 158 2.95 6.50 -1.21
CA SER A 158 2.81 7.91 -1.56
C SER A 158 1.66 8.60 -0.86
N GLY A 159 0.77 7.87 -0.18
CA GLY A 159 -0.46 8.42 0.40
C GLY A 159 -1.58 8.67 -0.63
N ILE A 160 -1.43 8.15 -1.85
CA ILE A 160 -2.47 8.19 -2.88
C ILE A 160 -3.51 7.11 -2.58
N MET A 161 -4.79 7.47 -2.62
CA MET A 161 -5.88 6.52 -2.43
C MET A 161 -6.26 5.88 -3.75
N ARG A 162 -5.94 4.59 -3.90
CA ARG A 162 -6.38 3.80 -5.05
C ARG A 162 -7.82 3.32 -4.85
N VAL A 163 -8.63 3.40 -5.91
CA VAL A 163 -9.99 2.84 -5.96
C VAL A 163 -10.13 1.90 -7.16
N GLU A 164 -11.10 0.99 -7.09
CA GLU A 164 -11.32 -0.04 -8.10
C GLU A 164 -12.44 0.32 -9.07
N THR A 165 -13.34 1.22 -8.66
CA THR A 165 -14.51 1.58 -9.46
C THR A 165 -14.70 3.08 -9.60
N MET A 166 -15.43 3.50 -10.65
CA MET A 166 -15.86 4.88 -10.81
C MET A 166 -16.80 5.32 -9.68
N ALA A 167 -17.61 4.39 -9.14
CA ALA A 167 -18.50 4.70 -8.01
C ALA A 167 -17.67 5.11 -6.79
N GLU A 168 -16.69 4.30 -6.39
CA GLU A 168 -15.78 4.61 -5.29
C GLU A 168 -15.01 5.92 -5.51
N LEU A 169 -14.54 6.18 -6.73
CA LEU A 169 -13.85 7.43 -7.08
C LEU A 169 -14.70 8.67 -6.72
N PHE A 170 -15.99 8.64 -7.06
CA PHE A 170 -16.92 9.73 -6.77
C PHE A 170 -17.41 9.72 -5.33
N ASP A 171 -17.62 8.55 -4.72
CA ASP A 171 -18.03 8.44 -3.32
C ASP A 171 -16.98 9.09 -2.41
N LEU A 172 -15.70 8.73 -2.56
CA LEU A 172 -14.61 9.36 -1.82
C LEU A 172 -14.45 10.83 -2.20
N GLY A 173 -14.48 11.16 -3.49
CA GLY A 173 -14.37 12.54 -3.97
C GLY A 173 -15.42 13.47 -3.35
N LEU A 174 -16.67 13.00 -3.22
CA LEU A 174 -17.75 13.74 -2.60
C LEU A 174 -17.56 13.90 -1.09
N ALA A 175 -17.04 12.87 -0.41
CA ALA A 175 -16.74 12.93 1.02
C ALA A 175 -15.74 14.06 1.33
N PHE A 176 -14.57 14.03 0.67
CA PHE A 176 -13.51 15.03 0.84
C PHE A 176 -13.88 16.42 0.34
N SER A 177 -14.77 16.50 -0.66
CA SER A 177 -15.30 17.77 -1.17
C SER A 177 -16.18 18.50 -0.14
N LYS A 178 -16.93 17.76 0.70
CA LYS A 178 -18.06 18.30 1.48
C LYS A 178 -17.84 18.30 2.99
N ALA A 179 -17.12 17.33 3.52
CA ALA A 179 -16.95 17.16 4.96
C ALA A 179 -15.54 17.58 5.44
N PRO A 180 -15.43 18.14 6.66
CA PRO A 180 -14.13 18.34 7.29
C PRO A 180 -13.46 17.00 7.61
N LEU A 181 -12.14 17.01 7.79
CA LEU A 181 -11.42 15.79 8.19
C LEU A 181 -11.75 15.40 9.64
N PRO A 182 -11.88 14.09 9.93
CA PRO A 182 -12.03 13.59 11.29
C PRO A 182 -10.73 13.78 12.08
N GLN A 183 -10.83 14.01 13.39
CA GLN A 183 -9.66 14.17 14.28
C GLN A 183 -9.06 12.84 14.75
N GLY A 184 -9.71 11.73 14.40
CA GLY A 184 -9.31 10.40 14.84
C GLY A 184 -10.21 9.32 14.25
N LYS A 185 -10.20 8.15 14.89
CA LYS A 185 -10.89 6.94 14.41
C LYS A 185 -12.15 6.58 15.21
N ASN A 186 -12.51 7.36 16.23
CA ASN A 186 -13.64 7.07 17.08
C ASN A 186 -14.94 7.63 16.46
N VAL A 187 -15.84 6.74 16.08
CA VAL A 187 -17.10 7.07 15.41
C VAL A 187 -18.28 6.81 16.33
N ALA A 188 -19.20 7.77 16.39
CA ALA A 188 -20.53 7.58 16.96
C ALA A 188 -21.54 7.28 15.85
N ILE A 189 -22.55 6.45 16.15
CA ILE A 189 -23.64 6.14 15.23
C ILE A 189 -24.97 6.53 15.88
N ILE A 190 -25.82 7.25 15.16
CA ILE A 190 -27.24 7.46 15.50
C ILE A 190 -28.09 6.75 14.45
N THR A 191 -29.03 5.90 14.88
CA THR A 191 -29.85 5.10 13.97
C THR A 191 -31.27 4.86 14.50
N ASN A 192 -32.27 4.82 13.61
CA ASN A 192 -33.62 4.32 13.94
C ASN A 192 -33.85 2.84 13.60
N ALA A 193 -32.80 2.15 13.18
CA ALA A 193 -32.86 0.75 12.74
C ALA A 193 -31.64 -0.02 13.25
N GLY A 194 -31.85 -0.88 14.26
CA GLY A 194 -30.79 -1.73 14.82
C GLY A 194 -30.08 -2.60 13.78
N GLY A 195 -30.79 -3.15 12.79
CA GLY A 195 -30.20 -3.99 11.75
C GLY A 195 -29.13 -3.27 10.89
N GLY A 196 -29.41 -2.05 10.45
CA GLY A 196 -28.40 -1.27 9.72
C GLY A 196 -27.29 -0.74 10.65
N GLY A 197 -27.59 -0.53 11.94
CA GLY A 197 -26.58 -0.21 12.95
C GLY A 197 -25.53 -1.31 13.06
N VAL A 198 -25.95 -2.59 13.07
CA VAL A 198 -25.05 -3.74 13.07
C VAL A 198 -24.19 -3.79 11.79
N LEU A 199 -24.79 -3.61 10.60
CA LEU A 199 -24.03 -3.58 9.34
C LEU A 199 -22.98 -2.46 9.33
N THR A 200 -23.32 -1.30 9.89
CA THR A 200 -22.39 -0.17 10.02
C THR A 200 -21.21 -0.54 10.92
N VAL A 201 -21.48 -1.19 12.07
CA VAL A 201 -20.43 -1.65 13.00
C VAL A 201 -19.52 -2.69 12.35
N ASP A 202 -20.09 -3.70 11.68
CA ASP A 202 -19.31 -4.73 10.98
C ASP A 202 -18.41 -4.13 9.90
N ALA A 203 -18.92 -3.13 9.17
CA ALA A 203 -18.14 -2.40 8.18
C ALA A 203 -17.02 -1.57 8.83
N MET A 204 -17.30 -0.91 9.96
CA MET A 204 -16.31 -0.11 10.70
C MET A 204 -15.16 -0.96 11.22
N GLU A 205 -15.46 -2.12 11.80
CA GLU A 205 -14.44 -3.04 12.31
C GLU A 205 -13.49 -3.48 11.19
N LYS A 206 -14.02 -3.87 10.03
CA LYS A 206 -13.22 -4.21 8.84
C LYS A 206 -12.40 -3.03 8.31
N ALA A 207 -12.91 -1.81 8.46
CA ALA A 207 -12.26 -0.59 7.99
C ALA A 207 -11.27 0.01 9.01
N GLY A 208 -11.10 -0.61 10.19
CA GLY A 208 -10.20 -0.14 11.25
C GLY A 208 -10.68 1.11 11.99
N LEU A 209 -11.99 1.37 11.99
CA LEU A 209 -12.63 2.44 12.76
C LEU A 209 -13.16 1.90 14.10
N ASP A 210 -13.11 2.73 15.14
CA ASP A 210 -13.50 2.33 16.49
C ASP A 210 -14.89 2.87 16.83
N LEU A 211 -15.74 2.06 17.47
CA LEU A 211 -16.94 2.58 18.12
C LEU A 211 -16.56 3.35 19.38
N VAL A 212 -17.03 4.60 19.47
CA VAL A 212 -16.91 5.41 20.68
C VAL A 212 -17.54 4.67 21.87
N LYS A 213 -16.81 4.65 23.00
CA LYS A 213 -17.34 4.26 24.31
C LYS A 213 -17.69 5.52 25.09
N PHE A 214 -19.00 5.79 25.25
CA PHE A 214 -19.49 6.90 26.05
C PHE A 214 -19.23 6.68 27.54
N ASP A 215 -18.97 7.76 28.29
CA ASP A 215 -18.95 7.67 29.76
C ASP A 215 -20.35 7.67 30.35
N GLU A 216 -20.38 7.56 31.69
CA GLU A 216 -21.59 7.62 32.48
C GLU A 216 -22.36 8.94 32.29
N GLU A 217 -21.68 10.07 32.09
CA GLU A 217 -22.33 11.38 31.91
C GLU A 217 -23.07 11.45 30.57
N THR A 218 -22.40 11.16 29.45
CA THR A 218 -23.01 11.14 28.12
C THR A 218 -24.12 10.09 28.06
N THR A 219 -23.88 8.89 28.61
CA THR A 219 -24.91 7.83 28.66
C THR A 219 -26.13 8.28 29.47
N ALA A 220 -25.94 8.98 30.58
CA ALA A 220 -27.04 9.50 31.40
C ALA A 220 -27.84 10.60 30.69
N LYS A 221 -27.19 11.46 29.90
CA LYS A 221 -27.88 12.47 29.06
C LYS A 221 -28.68 11.78 27.95
N LEU A 222 -28.09 10.83 27.23
CA LEU A 222 -28.78 10.08 26.18
C LEU A 222 -30.00 9.32 26.72
N LYS A 223 -29.90 8.72 27.92
CA LYS A 223 -31.05 8.04 28.56
C LYS A 223 -32.23 8.96 28.91
N GLN A 224 -32.05 10.29 28.89
CA GLN A 224 -33.18 11.21 29.11
C GLN A 224 -34.05 11.37 27.85
N CYS A 225 -33.45 11.20 26.67
CA CYS A 225 -34.13 11.36 25.37
C CYS A 225 -34.40 10.02 24.65
N ILE A 226 -33.66 8.96 24.98
CA ILE A 226 -33.83 7.62 24.42
C ILE A 226 -34.70 6.76 25.33
N PRO A 227 -35.82 6.19 24.83
CA PRO A 227 -36.65 5.25 25.59
C PRO A 227 -35.91 3.98 26.00
N ASP A 228 -36.40 3.29 27.03
CA ASP A 228 -35.80 2.05 27.55
C ASP A 228 -35.76 0.91 26.49
N GLU A 229 -36.66 0.95 25.51
CA GLU A 229 -36.68 0.00 24.39
C GLU A 229 -35.56 0.26 23.35
N GLY A 230 -35.02 1.48 23.34
CA GLY A 230 -33.89 1.87 22.49
C GLY A 230 -32.53 1.58 23.11
N SER A 231 -31.48 2.18 22.55
CA SER A 231 -30.12 2.04 23.07
C SER A 231 -29.47 3.42 23.21
N ALA A 232 -29.06 3.75 24.43
CA ALA A 232 -28.21 4.90 24.73
C ALA A 232 -26.69 4.57 24.65
N ASN A 233 -26.35 3.33 24.29
CA ASN A 233 -24.98 2.95 23.95
C ASN A 233 -24.70 3.25 22.47
N ASN A 234 -23.47 3.07 22.00
CA ASN A 234 -23.13 3.17 20.59
C ASN A 234 -23.26 1.77 19.91
N PRO A 235 -24.03 1.59 18.83
CA PRO A 235 -24.89 2.56 18.14
C PRO A 235 -26.09 3.04 18.97
N ILE A 236 -26.39 4.33 18.86
CA ILE A 236 -27.53 4.98 19.54
C ILE A 236 -28.78 4.63 18.74
N ASP A 237 -29.59 3.73 19.29
CA ASP A 237 -30.86 3.32 18.67
C ASP A 237 -31.98 4.23 19.17
N VAL A 238 -32.36 5.18 18.31
CA VAL A 238 -33.44 6.13 18.56
C VAL A 238 -34.82 5.52 18.31
N LEU A 239 -34.93 4.26 17.89
CA LEU A 239 -36.16 3.55 17.50
C LEU A 239 -36.79 4.01 16.19
N GLY A 240 -37.49 3.08 15.53
CA GLY A 240 -38.14 3.30 14.23
C GLY A 240 -39.26 4.35 14.23
N ASP A 241 -39.80 4.70 15.40
CA ASP A 241 -40.86 5.70 15.58
C ASP A 241 -40.33 7.08 16.00
N ALA A 242 -39.01 7.28 15.97
CA ALA A 242 -38.35 8.48 16.46
C ALA A 242 -38.91 9.78 15.87
N PRO A 243 -39.42 10.70 16.71
CA PRO A 243 -39.67 12.06 16.27
C PRO A 243 -38.34 12.79 16.03
N VAL A 244 -38.39 13.86 15.24
CA VAL A 244 -37.23 14.70 14.91
C VAL A 244 -36.50 15.22 16.16
N ASP A 245 -37.24 15.58 17.21
CA ASP A 245 -36.66 16.09 18.45
C ASP A 245 -35.70 15.08 19.12
N ARG A 246 -35.97 13.77 19.00
CA ARG A 246 -35.09 12.72 19.53
C ARG A 246 -33.74 12.70 18.81
N TYR A 247 -33.74 12.92 17.49
CA TYR A 247 -32.50 13.07 16.72
C TYR A 247 -31.77 14.35 17.12
N LYS A 248 -32.48 15.47 17.26
CA LYS A 248 -31.91 16.76 17.62
C LYS A 248 -31.19 16.71 18.97
N GLU A 249 -31.84 16.16 19.99
CA GLU A 249 -31.25 15.99 21.33
C GLU A 249 -30.05 15.04 21.31
N SER A 250 -30.16 13.93 20.58
CA SER A 250 -29.05 12.97 20.44
C SER A 250 -27.85 13.57 19.71
N LEU A 251 -28.10 14.33 18.63
CA LEU A 251 -27.07 15.04 17.86
C LEU A 251 -26.33 16.05 18.75
N ASP A 252 -27.06 16.86 19.52
CA ASP A 252 -26.48 17.85 20.43
C ASP A 252 -25.54 17.18 21.44
N ILE A 253 -25.99 16.10 22.10
CA ILE A 253 -25.19 15.38 23.08
C ILE A 253 -23.92 14.79 22.46
N VAL A 254 -24.05 14.11 21.31
CA VAL A 254 -22.94 13.38 20.67
C VAL A 254 -21.92 14.33 20.05
N LEU A 255 -22.35 15.42 19.42
CA LEU A 255 -21.44 16.37 18.80
C LEU A 255 -20.61 17.14 19.83
N HIS A 256 -21.12 17.32 21.06
CA HIS A 256 -20.39 17.94 22.17
C HIS A 256 -19.47 16.99 22.94
N ASP A 257 -19.54 15.68 22.69
CA ASP A 257 -18.67 14.69 23.37
C ASP A 257 -17.27 14.67 22.75
N GLU A 258 -16.25 15.13 23.47
CA GLU A 258 -14.86 15.24 22.97
C GLU A 258 -14.23 13.92 22.51
N ARG A 259 -14.79 12.76 22.89
CA ARG A 259 -14.29 11.44 22.43
C ARG A 259 -14.77 11.05 21.04
N VAL A 260 -15.73 11.78 20.48
CA VAL A 260 -16.31 11.51 19.17
C VAL A 260 -15.53 12.28 18.12
N ASP A 261 -14.84 11.58 17.23
CA ASP A 261 -14.10 12.19 16.12
C ASP A 261 -14.98 12.44 14.90
N SER A 262 -16.02 11.62 14.73
CA SER A 262 -16.93 11.64 13.59
C SER A 262 -18.27 10.99 13.92
N LEU A 263 -19.31 11.31 13.13
CA LEU A 263 -20.66 10.83 13.33
C LEU A 263 -21.23 10.22 12.04
N ILE A 264 -21.81 9.04 12.15
CA ILE A 264 -22.69 8.46 11.13
C ILE A 264 -24.15 8.57 11.62
N VAL A 265 -25.00 9.23 10.82
CA VAL A 265 -26.45 9.26 11.06
C VAL A 265 -27.11 8.38 10.01
N MET A 266 -27.70 7.26 10.44
CA MET A 266 -28.36 6.30 9.56
C MET A 266 -29.87 6.33 9.76
N VAL A 267 -30.62 6.45 8.66
CA VAL A 267 -32.08 6.53 8.69
C VAL A 267 -32.68 5.53 7.71
N CYS A 268 -33.56 4.67 8.21
CA CYS A 268 -34.44 3.82 7.41
C CYS A 268 -35.82 4.48 7.25
N PRO A 269 -36.49 4.30 6.09
CA PRO A 269 -37.79 4.92 5.80
C PRO A 269 -38.91 4.16 6.53
N THR A 270 -39.23 4.57 7.75
CA THR A 270 -40.41 4.09 8.47
C THR A 270 -41.62 5.00 8.18
N ALA A 271 -42.83 4.52 8.44
CA ALA A 271 -44.04 5.33 8.22
C ALA A 271 -44.11 6.60 9.10
N SER A 272 -43.36 6.61 10.22
CA SER A 272 -43.28 7.74 11.14
C SER A 272 -42.04 8.61 10.92
N ALA A 273 -41.11 8.21 10.06
CA ALA A 273 -39.90 8.98 9.80
C ALA A 273 -40.25 10.29 9.08
N ASP A 274 -39.59 11.37 9.50
CA ASP A 274 -39.61 12.67 8.84
C ASP A 274 -38.20 12.98 8.31
N PRO A 275 -37.84 12.48 7.11
CA PRO A 275 -36.51 12.68 6.53
C PRO A 275 -36.09 14.15 6.43
N ASP A 276 -37.02 15.04 6.07
CA ASP A 276 -36.73 16.46 5.88
C ASP A 276 -36.47 17.14 7.22
N GLY A 277 -37.27 16.83 8.24
CA GLY A 277 -37.05 17.29 9.60
C GLY A 277 -35.74 16.77 10.20
N ILE A 278 -35.38 15.50 9.95
CA ILE A 278 -34.10 14.93 10.39
C ILE A 278 -32.92 15.61 9.68
N ALA A 279 -33.02 15.85 8.37
CA ALA A 279 -32.01 16.59 7.62
C ALA A 279 -31.81 18.00 8.20
N GLN A 280 -32.90 18.72 8.52
CA GLN A 280 -32.80 20.03 9.16
C GLN A 280 -32.15 19.95 10.55
N ALA A 281 -32.47 18.93 11.35
CA ALA A 281 -31.85 18.72 12.66
C ALA A 281 -30.33 18.48 12.54
N ILE A 282 -29.89 17.71 11.53
CA ILE A 282 -28.46 17.51 11.23
C ILE A 282 -27.79 18.83 10.88
N LEU A 283 -28.40 19.64 10.01
CA LEU A 283 -27.86 20.94 9.60
C LEU A 283 -27.77 21.93 10.77
N ASP A 284 -28.76 21.93 11.66
CA ASP A 284 -28.76 22.78 12.85
C ASP A 284 -27.67 22.34 13.84
N GLY A 285 -27.54 21.04 14.11
CA GLY A 285 -26.51 20.49 15.00
C GLY A 285 -25.08 20.67 14.48
N ARG A 286 -24.89 20.70 13.15
CA ARG A 286 -23.57 20.92 12.53
C ARG A 286 -23.02 22.33 12.79
N ARG A 287 -23.86 23.35 12.97
CA ARG A 287 -23.42 24.77 12.98
C ARG A 287 -22.29 25.07 13.95
N ASP A 288 -22.30 24.41 15.11
CA ASP A 288 -21.32 24.61 16.18
C ASP A 288 -20.26 23.49 16.25
N SER A 289 -20.29 22.53 15.32
CA SER A 289 -19.39 21.37 15.31
C SER A 289 -18.45 21.36 14.10
N LYS A 290 -17.19 20.99 14.34
CA LYS A 290 -16.18 20.76 13.29
C LYS A 290 -16.04 19.29 12.91
N LYS A 291 -16.80 18.40 13.56
CA LYS A 291 -16.73 16.96 13.33
C LYS A 291 -17.45 16.61 12.03
N PRO A 292 -16.89 15.73 11.18
CA PRO A 292 -17.61 15.26 10.00
C PRO A 292 -18.86 14.48 10.41
N ILE A 293 -19.96 14.80 9.72
CA ILE A 293 -21.23 14.05 9.80
C ILE A 293 -21.44 13.40 8.43
N ILE A 294 -21.54 12.08 8.42
CA ILE A 294 -21.88 11.28 7.24
C ILE A 294 -23.29 10.75 7.40
N VAL A 295 -24.15 10.94 6.39
CA VAL A 295 -25.54 10.50 6.44
C VAL A 295 -25.72 9.24 5.58
N VAL A 296 -26.43 8.26 6.13
CA VAL A 296 -26.82 7.03 5.44
C VAL A 296 -28.34 6.96 5.41
N ASN A 297 -28.93 7.39 4.31
CA ASN A 297 -30.37 7.31 4.10
C ASN A 297 -30.68 6.05 3.29
N MET A 298 -30.98 4.94 3.99
CA MET A 298 -31.22 3.62 3.41
C MET A 298 -32.59 3.53 2.73
N GLY A 299 -32.76 4.23 1.61
CA GLY A 299 -34.02 4.28 0.88
C GLY A 299 -33.90 4.95 -0.49
N GLY A 300 -35.04 5.36 -1.03
CA GLY A 300 -35.12 5.97 -2.36
C GLY A 300 -36.03 7.21 -2.35
N PRO A 301 -37.19 7.20 -3.03
CA PRO A 301 -37.99 8.40 -3.26
C PRO A 301 -38.34 9.22 -2.02
N SER A 302 -38.57 8.58 -0.87
CA SER A 302 -38.92 9.26 0.38
C SER A 302 -37.81 10.14 0.96
N PHE A 303 -36.56 9.98 0.50
CA PHE A 303 -35.40 10.75 0.96
C PHE A 303 -34.92 11.79 -0.06
N GLU A 304 -35.56 11.92 -1.23
CA GLU A 304 -35.01 12.74 -2.32
C GLU A 304 -34.80 14.20 -1.92
N ASP A 305 -35.83 14.83 -1.33
CA ASP A 305 -35.76 16.22 -0.89
C ASP A 305 -34.76 16.42 0.26
N ALA A 306 -34.80 15.57 1.29
CA ALA A 306 -33.82 15.53 2.38
C ALA A 306 -32.37 15.36 1.86
N ASN A 307 -32.14 14.46 0.91
CA ASN A 307 -30.82 14.22 0.31
C ASN A 307 -30.36 15.43 -0.51
N ASN A 308 -31.26 16.11 -1.23
CA ASN A 308 -30.93 17.35 -1.94
C ASN A 308 -30.52 18.44 -0.94
N LEU A 309 -31.32 18.64 0.11
CA LEU A 309 -31.04 19.61 1.17
C LEU A 309 -29.68 19.37 1.84
N LEU A 310 -29.37 18.12 2.20
CA LEU A 310 -28.09 17.74 2.79
C LEU A 310 -26.93 17.96 1.82
N ARG A 311 -27.07 17.55 0.55
CA ARG A 311 -26.03 17.70 -0.47
C ARG A 311 -25.71 19.17 -0.78
N ASP A 312 -26.73 20.02 -0.84
CA ASP A 312 -26.61 21.47 -1.08
C ASP A 312 -25.94 22.19 0.09
N ASN A 313 -26.03 21.64 1.30
CA ASN A 313 -25.37 22.14 2.50
C ASN A 313 -24.11 21.35 2.87
N HIS A 314 -23.47 20.72 1.87
CA HIS A 314 -22.18 20.04 2.00
C HIS A 314 -22.17 18.93 3.08
N ILE A 315 -23.21 18.12 3.18
CA ILE A 315 -23.20 16.88 3.97
C ILE A 315 -23.08 15.69 3.00
N PRO A 316 -22.05 14.83 3.13
CA PRO A 316 -21.98 13.58 2.39
C PRO A 316 -23.17 12.68 2.75
N THR A 317 -23.86 12.18 1.74
CA THR A 317 -25.06 11.34 1.91
C THR A 317 -24.97 10.12 1.02
N TYR A 318 -25.08 8.95 1.63
CA TYR A 318 -24.99 7.65 0.97
C TYR A 318 -26.26 6.83 1.20
N VAL A 319 -26.44 5.79 0.39
CA VAL A 319 -27.55 4.86 0.53
C VAL A 319 -27.19 3.70 1.46
N PHE A 320 -25.95 3.21 1.38
CA PHE A 320 -25.52 2.01 2.10
C PHE A 320 -24.43 2.35 3.13
N PRO A 321 -24.45 1.71 4.31
CA PRO A 321 -23.51 2.00 5.39
C PRO A 321 -22.06 1.67 5.02
N GLU A 322 -21.81 0.62 4.23
CA GLU A 322 -20.48 0.20 3.82
C GLU A 322 -19.75 1.30 3.04
N THR A 323 -20.45 1.97 2.11
CA THR A 323 -19.91 3.09 1.33
C THR A 323 -19.56 4.28 2.23
N ALA A 324 -20.44 4.62 3.16
CA ALA A 324 -20.22 5.71 4.11
C ALA A 324 -19.02 5.44 5.03
N VAL A 325 -18.91 4.22 5.53
CA VAL A 325 -17.78 3.77 6.36
C VAL A 325 -16.48 3.77 5.56
N HIS A 326 -16.51 3.31 4.31
CA HIS A 326 -15.33 3.32 3.44
C HIS A 326 -14.83 4.75 3.20
N ALA A 327 -15.73 5.69 2.87
CA ALA A 327 -15.40 7.09 2.72
C ALA A 327 -14.82 7.70 4.02
N LEU A 328 -15.44 7.42 5.17
CA LEU A 328 -14.95 7.91 6.46
C LEU A 328 -13.58 7.34 6.82
N SER A 329 -13.35 6.03 6.57
CA SER A 329 -12.03 5.40 6.78
C SER A 329 -10.96 6.03 5.90
N ALA A 330 -11.26 6.32 4.62
CA ALA A 330 -10.36 7.03 3.73
C ALA A 330 -10.03 8.43 4.27
N MET A 331 -11.03 9.19 4.73
CA MET A 331 -10.82 10.50 5.36
C MET A 331 -9.97 10.42 6.64
N THR A 332 -10.19 9.43 7.49
CA THR A 332 -9.38 9.19 8.70
C THR A 332 -7.94 8.82 8.38
N LYS A 333 -7.71 8.01 7.34
CA LYS A 333 -6.35 7.67 6.87
C LYS A 333 -5.64 8.90 6.34
N PHE A 334 -6.32 9.72 5.54
CA PHE A 334 -5.78 10.97 5.02
C PHE A 334 -5.44 11.97 6.12
N ALA A 335 -6.30 12.14 7.13
CA ALA A 335 -6.04 13.04 8.26
C ALA A 335 -4.74 12.69 9.00
N LYS A 336 -4.38 11.40 9.07
CA LYS A 336 -3.10 10.95 9.65
C LYS A 336 -1.90 11.13 8.72
N LEU A 337 -2.13 11.19 7.41
CA LEU A 337 -1.07 11.39 6.42
C LEU A 337 -0.43 12.78 6.58
N GLU A 338 -1.23 13.81 6.86
CA GLU A 338 -0.76 15.18 7.10
C GLU A 338 0.24 15.28 8.26
N GLU A 339 0.11 14.40 9.27
CA GLU A 339 0.97 14.38 10.45
C GLU A 339 2.19 13.46 10.30
N ARG A 340 2.21 12.64 9.24
CA ARG A 340 3.23 11.61 9.04
C ARG A 340 4.58 12.24 8.69
N LYS A 341 5.63 11.71 9.33
CA LYS A 341 7.02 12.07 9.04
C LYS A 341 7.72 10.88 8.42
N TYR A 342 8.59 11.15 7.47
CA TYR A 342 9.38 10.14 6.78
C TYR A 342 10.86 10.38 7.09
N ASP A 343 11.54 9.34 7.52
CA ASP A 343 12.99 9.30 7.65
C ASP A 343 13.62 8.56 6.46
N ASP A 344 14.88 8.87 6.18
CA ASP A 344 15.61 8.30 5.04
C ASP A 344 16.53 7.15 5.51
N VAL A 345 15.98 6.17 6.23
CA VAL A 345 16.81 5.13 6.87
C VAL A 345 17.64 4.29 5.91
N VAL A 346 17.16 4.06 4.69
CA VAL A 346 17.90 3.32 3.67
C VAL A 346 19.02 4.18 3.06
N GLU A 347 18.79 5.47 2.83
CA GLU A 347 19.81 6.36 2.26
C GLU A 347 20.92 6.69 3.27
N ASN A 348 20.58 6.69 4.56
CA ASN A 348 21.52 6.95 5.65
C ASN A 348 22.51 5.80 5.91
N ILE A 349 22.31 4.62 5.33
CA ILE A 349 23.29 3.52 5.38
C ILE A 349 24.52 3.90 4.55
N THR A 350 25.68 3.97 5.20
CA THR A 350 26.95 4.43 4.59
C THR A 350 28.13 3.49 4.83
N ASP A 351 28.01 2.61 5.82
CA ASP A 351 28.94 1.55 6.18
C ASP A 351 28.73 0.32 5.28
N VAL A 352 28.97 0.50 3.97
CA VAL A 352 28.90 -0.55 2.95
C VAL A 352 30.15 -0.53 2.07
N ASP A 353 30.57 -1.69 1.59
CA ASP A 353 31.70 -1.83 0.65
C ASP A 353 31.20 -2.08 -0.78
N LYS A 354 30.87 -0.99 -1.48
CA LYS A 354 30.40 -1.06 -2.87
C LYS A 354 31.47 -1.57 -3.84
N ASP A 355 32.75 -1.30 -3.55
CA ASP A 355 33.85 -1.71 -4.42
C ASP A 355 34.04 -3.24 -4.37
N ALA A 356 33.88 -3.86 -3.20
CA ALA A 356 33.88 -5.31 -3.05
C ALA A 356 32.74 -5.97 -3.83
N VAL A 357 31.51 -5.47 -3.71
CA VAL A 357 30.34 -6.01 -4.44
C VAL A 357 30.53 -5.86 -5.95
N LYS A 358 30.97 -4.70 -6.42
CA LYS A 358 31.25 -4.47 -7.83
C LYS A 358 32.28 -5.45 -8.40
N ALA A 359 33.36 -5.71 -7.66
CA ALA A 359 34.38 -6.68 -8.08
C ALA A 359 33.82 -8.11 -8.18
N ILE A 360 32.88 -8.50 -7.32
CA ILE A 360 32.18 -9.78 -7.41
C ILE A 360 31.31 -9.81 -8.67
N PHE A 361 30.50 -8.78 -8.92
CA PHE A 361 29.60 -8.73 -10.08
C PHE A 361 30.35 -8.70 -11.41
N ASP A 362 31.47 -7.96 -11.48
CA ASP A 362 32.35 -7.93 -12.65
C ASP A 362 32.91 -9.33 -12.94
N LYS A 363 33.30 -10.09 -11.90
CA LYS A 363 33.79 -11.47 -12.04
C LYS A 363 32.69 -12.42 -12.52
N VAL A 364 31.51 -12.38 -11.90
CA VAL A 364 30.35 -13.21 -12.29
C VAL A 364 29.99 -12.98 -13.76
N THR A 365 29.93 -11.72 -14.16
CA THR A 365 29.65 -11.33 -15.55
C THR A 365 30.75 -11.78 -16.50
N ALA A 366 32.03 -11.64 -16.12
CA ALA A 366 33.17 -12.10 -16.92
C ALA A 366 33.20 -13.62 -17.10
N ASP A 367 32.70 -14.37 -16.12
CA ASP A 367 32.51 -15.82 -16.20
C ASP A 367 31.31 -16.22 -17.09
N GLY A 368 30.55 -15.24 -17.60
CA GLY A 368 29.37 -15.46 -18.44
C GLY A 368 28.15 -15.96 -17.67
N ARG A 369 28.13 -15.75 -16.34
CA ARG A 369 27.01 -16.09 -15.45
C ARG A 369 26.15 -14.85 -15.19
N ASP A 370 24.88 -15.09 -14.90
CA ASP A 370 23.93 -14.07 -14.44
C ASP A 370 23.52 -14.28 -12.97
N THR A 371 23.98 -15.36 -12.35
CA THR A 371 23.59 -15.78 -11.00
C THR A 371 24.83 -16.02 -10.16
N LEU A 372 24.83 -15.46 -8.94
CA LEU A 372 25.92 -15.63 -7.98
C LEU A 372 25.91 -17.04 -7.37
N LEU A 373 27.10 -17.56 -7.06
CA LEU A 373 27.23 -18.71 -6.15
C LEU A 373 26.88 -18.28 -4.72
N GLY A 374 26.52 -19.23 -3.84
CA GLY A 374 26.15 -18.92 -2.45
C GLY A 374 27.29 -18.26 -1.68
N SER A 375 28.52 -18.67 -1.93
CA SER A 375 29.74 -18.05 -1.38
C SER A 375 30.00 -16.63 -1.89
N GLU A 376 29.65 -16.33 -3.15
CA GLU A 376 29.72 -14.97 -3.69
C GLU A 376 28.60 -14.09 -3.12
N ALA A 377 27.39 -14.64 -3.00
CA ALA A 377 26.24 -13.95 -2.41
C ALA A 377 26.45 -13.65 -0.90
N TYR A 378 27.11 -14.55 -0.17
CA TYR A 378 27.55 -14.31 1.21
C TYR A 378 28.57 -13.17 1.30
N ALA A 379 29.56 -13.13 0.41
CA ALA A 379 30.52 -12.02 0.38
C ALA A 379 29.83 -10.67 0.08
N VAL A 380 28.78 -10.66 -0.73
CA VAL A 380 27.92 -9.48 -0.94
C VAL A 380 27.16 -9.11 0.34
N ALA A 381 26.60 -10.10 1.04
CA ALA A 381 25.92 -9.89 2.32
C ALA A 381 26.86 -9.29 3.38
N GLU A 382 28.09 -9.83 3.52
CA GLU A 382 29.12 -9.27 4.40
C GLU A 382 29.48 -7.82 4.02
N ALA A 383 29.70 -7.55 2.74
CA ALA A 383 30.03 -6.20 2.25
C ALA A 383 28.93 -5.17 2.54
N TYR A 384 27.68 -5.61 2.68
CA TYR A 384 26.56 -4.76 3.02
C TYR A 384 26.18 -4.78 4.50
N GLY A 385 26.74 -5.68 5.32
CA GLY A 385 26.39 -5.82 6.73
C GLY A 385 25.10 -6.61 6.98
N ILE A 386 24.72 -7.50 6.07
CA ILE A 386 23.60 -8.44 6.25
C ILE A 386 24.13 -9.67 6.99
N SER A 387 23.59 -9.98 8.16
CA SER A 387 23.99 -11.16 8.94
C SER A 387 23.67 -12.45 8.18
N ALA A 388 24.68 -13.26 7.90
CA ALA A 388 24.56 -14.49 7.12
C ALA A 388 25.41 -15.62 7.70
N ALA A 389 24.97 -16.85 7.50
CA ALA A 389 25.70 -18.04 7.91
C ALA A 389 27.00 -18.16 7.09
N PRO A 390 28.19 -18.19 7.74
CA PRO A 390 29.46 -18.24 7.06
C PRO A 390 29.53 -19.38 6.04
N ILE A 391 29.96 -19.07 4.82
CA ILE A 391 30.04 -20.01 3.71
C ILE A 391 31.29 -19.75 2.86
N LYS A 392 31.95 -20.83 2.44
CA LYS A 392 33.16 -20.79 1.60
C LYS A 392 33.10 -21.88 0.55
N LEU A 393 33.57 -21.57 -0.65
CA LEU A 393 33.70 -22.54 -1.74
C LEU A 393 34.92 -23.43 -1.54
N SER A 394 34.75 -24.74 -1.71
CA SER A 394 35.83 -25.72 -1.79
C SER A 394 35.85 -26.37 -3.17
N THR A 395 37.06 -26.65 -3.67
CA THR A 395 37.32 -27.30 -4.96
C THR A 395 37.90 -28.71 -4.82
N SER A 396 38.11 -29.17 -3.58
CA SER A 396 38.57 -30.52 -3.26
C SER A 396 38.04 -30.99 -1.91
N ALA A 397 37.99 -32.31 -1.71
CA ALA A 397 37.58 -32.92 -0.43
C ALA A 397 38.48 -32.49 0.73
N ASP A 398 39.79 -32.39 0.52
CA ASP A 398 40.74 -31.95 1.56
C ASP A 398 40.50 -30.48 1.97
N GLU A 399 40.23 -29.62 1.00
CA GLU A 399 39.86 -28.22 1.25
C GLU A 399 38.51 -28.14 1.99
N ALA A 400 37.51 -28.93 1.59
CA ALA A 400 36.21 -28.97 2.26
C ALA A 400 36.33 -29.37 3.74
N ALA A 401 37.17 -30.36 4.04
CA ALA A 401 37.44 -30.79 5.41
C ALA A 401 38.14 -29.72 6.25
N GLN A 402 39.13 -29.03 5.68
CA GLN A 402 39.80 -27.92 6.34
C GLN A 402 38.83 -26.78 6.65
N LEU A 403 38.03 -26.36 5.66
CA LEU A 403 37.05 -25.30 5.84
C LEU A 403 35.96 -25.68 6.86
N ALA A 404 35.55 -26.94 6.89
CA ALA A 404 34.58 -27.45 7.87
C ALA A 404 35.12 -27.38 9.29
N GLU A 405 36.41 -27.70 9.49
CA GLU A 405 37.08 -27.56 10.78
C GLU A 405 37.22 -26.09 11.19
N GLU A 406 37.58 -25.20 10.25
CA GLU A 406 37.65 -23.75 10.48
C GLU A 406 36.29 -23.12 10.86
N MET A 407 35.18 -23.62 10.31
CA MET A 407 33.83 -23.13 10.61
C MET A 407 33.25 -23.67 11.92
N GLU A 408 33.92 -24.64 12.54
CA GLU A 408 33.45 -25.43 13.67
C GLU A 408 32.20 -26.25 13.34
N PHE A 409 32.20 -27.53 13.73
CA PHE A 409 31.07 -28.42 13.49
C PHE A 409 29.82 -28.07 14.34
N PRO A 410 28.60 -28.42 13.88
CA PRO A 410 28.30 -29.05 12.60
C PRO A 410 28.29 -28.07 11.41
N VAL A 411 28.54 -28.60 10.21
CA VAL A 411 28.47 -27.86 8.94
C VAL A 411 27.52 -28.51 7.93
N VAL A 412 27.16 -27.74 6.91
CA VAL A 412 26.38 -28.18 5.75
C VAL A 412 27.27 -28.07 4.51
N LEU A 413 27.29 -29.14 3.70
CA LEU A 413 27.95 -29.13 2.39
C LEU A 413 26.87 -29.07 1.30
N LYS A 414 26.99 -28.10 0.37
CA LYS A 414 26.04 -27.87 -0.72
C LYS A 414 26.78 -27.77 -2.05
N ILE A 415 26.24 -28.34 -3.13
CA ILE A 415 26.83 -28.19 -4.46
C ILE A 415 26.82 -26.71 -4.89
N ALA A 416 27.96 -26.22 -5.37
CA ALA A 416 28.07 -24.91 -6.01
C ALA A 416 27.97 -25.08 -7.53
N SER A 417 26.86 -24.59 -8.09
CA SER A 417 26.66 -24.46 -9.53
C SER A 417 25.49 -23.51 -9.80
N ASP A 418 25.69 -22.61 -10.76
CA ASP A 418 24.66 -21.73 -11.33
C ASP A 418 23.60 -22.50 -12.15
N LYS A 419 23.93 -23.71 -12.63
CA LYS A 419 23.08 -24.52 -13.52
C LYS A 419 22.26 -25.60 -12.81
N ILE A 420 22.51 -25.85 -11.52
CA ILE A 420 21.81 -26.86 -10.73
C ILE A 420 20.87 -26.17 -9.73
N LEU A 421 19.61 -25.99 -10.12
CA LEU A 421 18.60 -25.27 -9.33
C LEU A 421 18.11 -26.07 -8.12
N HIS A 422 17.70 -27.33 -8.32
CA HIS A 422 17.15 -28.20 -7.26
C HIS A 422 18.24 -29.08 -6.63
N LYS A 423 19.15 -28.45 -5.88
CA LYS A 423 20.33 -29.10 -5.27
C LYS A 423 19.97 -30.30 -4.39
N SER A 424 18.91 -30.18 -3.58
CA SER A 424 18.48 -31.24 -2.66
C SER A 424 17.99 -32.49 -3.38
N ASP A 425 17.28 -32.34 -4.50
CA ASP A 425 16.65 -33.46 -5.23
C ASP A 425 17.68 -34.43 -5.82
N ILE A 426 18.86 -33.92 -6.13
CA ILE A 426 19.97 -34.72 -6.63
C ILE A 426 20.87 -35.24 -5.51
N GLY A 427 20.56 -34.99 -4.24
CA GLY A 427 21.45 -35.30 -3.12
C GLY A 427 22.69 -34.41 -3.07
N GLY A 428 22.60 -33.19 -3.61
CA GLY A 428 23.65 -32.17 -3.62
C GLY A 428 23.71 -31.33 -2.35
N VAL A 429 23.00 -31.71 -1.29
CA VAL A 429 23.02 -31.07 0.03
C VAL A 429 23.20 -32.14 1.10
N LYS A 430 24.19 -31.97 1.97
CA LYS A 430 24.47 -32.83 3.13
C LYS A 430 24.54 -31.96 4.38
N VAL A 431 23.63 -32.21 5.33
CA VAL A 431 23.50 -31.45 6.59
C VAL A 431 24.06 -32.26 7.76
N GLY A 432 24.45 -31.58 8.84
CA GLY A 432 24.84 -32.22 10.09
C GLY A 432 26.19 -32.94 10.02
N ILE A 433 27.09 -32.49 9.15
CA ILE A 433 28.47 -33.02 9.07
C ILE A 433 29.20 -32.62 10.35
N ALA A 434 29.74 -33.60 11.07
CA ALA A 434 30.28 -33.42 12.42
C ALA A 434 31.80 -33.65 12.52
N THR A 435 32.44 -34.16 11.46
CA THR A 435 33.88 -34.43 11.45
C THR A 435 34.55 -34.10 10.11
N PRO A 436 35.88 -33.87 10.08
CA PRO A 436 36.60 -33.65 8.83
C PRO A 436 36.51 -34.83 7.86
N ASP A 437 36.50 -36.07 8.35
CA ASP A 437 36.38 -37.27 7.51
C ASP A 437 34.99 -37.35 6.86
N GLU A 438 33.92 -37.07 7.62
CA GLU A 438 32.56 -36.98 7.07
C GLU A 438 32.45 -35.87 6.01
N ALA A 439 33.16 -34.75 6.16
CA ALA A 439 33.18 -33.68 5.18
C ALA A 439 33.82 -34.13 3.84
N LYS A 440 34.90 -34.92 3.89
CA LYS A 440 35.52 -35.49 2.67
C LYS A 440 34.58 -36.45 1.97
N GLU A 441 33.96 -37.35 2.73
CA GLU A 441 33.00 -38.33 2.19
C GLU A 441 31.79 -37.62 1.56
N ALA A 442 31.24 -36.62 2.25
CA ALA A 442 30.13 -35.83 1.74
C ALA A 442 30.50 -35.04 0.47
N TYR A 443 31.71 -34.47 0.39
CA TYR A 443 32.20 -33.80 -0.81
C TYR A 443 32.20 -34.74 -2.02
N ASP A 444 32.83 -35.92 -1.88
CA ASP A 444 32.94 -36.89 -2.96
C ASP A 444 31.56 -37.42 -3.37
N GLU A 445 30.65 -37.64 -2.41
CA GLU A 445 29.29 -38.08 -2.68
C GLU A 445 28.49 -37.01 -3.45
N ILE A 446 28.56 -35.74 -3.04
CA ILE A 446 27.88 -34.64 -3.70
C ILE A 446 28.36 -34.49 -5.15
N ILE A 447 29.67 -34.53 -5.40
CA ILE A 447 30.24 -34.43 -6.76
C ILE A 447 29.84 -35.63 -7.62
N ALA A 448 29.85 -36.85 -7.05
CA ALA A 448 29.42 -38.05 -7.76
C ALA A 448 27.93 -38.00 -8.12
N ASN A 449 27.08 -37.54 -7.20
CA ASN A 449 25.66 -37.35 -7.41
C ASN A 449 25.37 -36.30 -8.49
N ALA A 450 26.06 -35.16 -8.45
CA ALA A 450 25.95 -34.10 -9.45
C ALA A 450 26.33 -34.60 -10.85
N LYS A 451 27.48 -35.30 -10.99
CA LYS A 451 27.90 -35.88 -12.27
C LYS A 451 26.94 -36.94 -12.80
N LYS A 452 26.31 -37.70 -11.91
CA LYS A 452 25.32 -38.73 -12.29
C LYS A 452 24.01 -38.11 -12.78
N ALA A 453 23.53 -37.07 -12.09
CA ALA A 453 22.29 -36.38 -12.44
C ALA A 453 22.45 -35.48 -13.67
N HIS A 454 23.60 -34.79 -13.77
CA HIS A 454 23.89 -33.83 -14.83
C HIS A 454 25.31 -34.05 -15.40
N PRO A 455 25.51 -35.03 -16.31
CA PRO A 455 26.82 -35.37 -16.86
C PRO A 455 27.48 -34.23 -17.64
N ASP A 456 26.68 -33.32 -18.21
CA ASP A 456 27.14 -32.21 -19.04
C ASP A 456 27.47 -30.96 -18.23
N ILE A 457 27.20 -30.96 -16.92
CA ILE A 457 27.48 -29.85 -16.02
C ILE A 457 28.74 -30.16 -15.22
N VAL A 458 29.72 -29.26 -15.29
CA VAL A 458 30.86 -29.25 -14.38
C VAL A 458 30.53 -28.27 -13.25
N PRO A 459 30.30 -28.74 -12.01
CA PRO A 459 30.08 -27.85 -10.88
C PRO A 459 31.33 -27.05 -10.55
N ASP A 460 31.15 -25.87 -9.97
CA ASP A 460 32.23 -25.00 -9.52
C ASP A 460 32.93 -25.55 -8.27
N GLY A 461 32.23 -26.39 -7.50
CA GLY A 461 32.76 -27.06 -6.32
C GLY A 461 31.66 -27.46 -5.33
N VAL A 462 32.02 -27.50 -4.05
CA VAL A 462 31.09 -27.70 -2.93
C VAL A 462 31.28 -26.57 -1.94
N GLU A 463 30.20 -25.90 -1.57
CA GLU A 463 30.18 -24.88 -0.55
C GLU A 463 30.08 -25.54 0.83
N VAL A 464 31.00 -25.16 1.71
CA VAL A 464 30.97 -25.51 3.13
C VAL A 464 30.34 -24.34 3.85
N GLN A 465 29.26 -24.57 4.59
CA GLN A 465 28.51 -23.55 5.31
C GLN A 465 28.33 -23.94 6.77
N LYS A 466 28.46 -22.99 7.69
CA LYS A 466 28.12 -23.21 9.10
C LYS A 466 26.67 -23.64 9.25
N MET A 467 26.42 -24.73 9.99
CA MET A 467 25.05 -25.10 10.35
C MET A 467 24.60 -24.27 11.55
N MET A 468 23.68 -23.35 11.31
CA MET A 468 23.13 -22.48 12.36
C MET A 468 22.07 -23.21 13.19
N GLU A 469 21.86 -22.76 14.43
CA GLU A 469 20.75 -23.23 15.27
C GLU A 469 19.41 -22.86 14.63
N THR A 470 18.35 -23.63 14.92
CA THR A 470 17.01 -23.34 14.40
C THR A 470 16.48 -22.04 15.01
N GLY A 471 16.01 -21.13 14.16
CA GLY A 471 15.29 -19.92 14.56
C GLY A 471 13.93 -19.81 13.89
N GLN A 472 13.23 -18.70 14.12
CA GLN A 472 12.00 -18.39 13.41
C GLN A 472 12.34 -18.03 11.95
N GLU A 473 11.67 -18.68 10.99
CA GLU A 473 11.92 -18.49 9.55
C GLU A 473 11.17 -17.27 9.01
N VAL A 474 11.92 -16.32 8.44
CA VAL A 474 11.40 -15.20 7.64
C VAL A 474 12.08 -15.16 6.27
N ILE A 475 11.48 -14.45 5.33
CA ILE A 475 12.05 -14.16 4.01
C ILE A 475 12.21 -12.64 3.86
N VAL A 476 13.35 -12.23 3.30
CA VAL A 476 13.55 -10.88 2.77
C VAL A 476 14.01 -11.02 1.34
N GLY A 477 13.27 -10.44 0.40
CA GLY A 477 13.58 -10.53 -1.02
C GLY A 477 13.41 -9.21 -1.73
N MET A 478 13.75 -9.17 -3.01
CA MET A 478 13.51 -8.05 -3.90
C MET A 478 13.14 -8.55 -5.28
N ILE A 479 12.06 -7.99 -5.83
CA ILE A 479 11.71 -8.08 -7.24
C ILE A 479 11.77 -6.70 -7.88
N LYS A 480 12.29 -6.60 -9.09
CA LYS A 480 12.43 -5.33 -9.79
C LYS A 480 11.23 -5.06 -10.70
N ASP A 481 10.45 -4.04 -10.37
CA ASP A 481 9.45 -3.49 -11.28
C ASP A 481 10.12 -2.56 -12.31
N LYS A 482 9.57 -2.52 -13.53
CA LYS A 482 10.14 -1.73 -14.63
C LYS A 482 9.96 -0.23 -14.44
N GLN A 483 8.87 0.19 -13.79
CA GLN A 483 8.50 1.58 -13.61
C GLN A 483 8.97 2.11 -12.25
N PHE A 484 8.74 1.35 -11.18
CA PHE A 484 9.03 1.81 -9.82
C PHE A 484 10.35 1.28 -9.24
N GLY A 485 11.05 0.40 -9.96
CA GLY A 485 12.34 -0.14 -9.53
C GLY A 485 12.23 -1.24 -8.47
N PRO A 486 13.21 -1.35 -7.54
CA PRO A 486 13.25 -2.44 -6.57
C PRO A 486 12.07 -2.42 -5.59
N MET A 487 11.36 -3.54 -5.49
CA MET A 487 10.30 -3.78 -4.51
C MET A 487 10.77 -4.84 -3.52
N ILE A 488 10.87 -4.45 -2.25
CA ILE A 488 11.31 -5.28 -1.14
C ILE A 488 10.14 -6.10 -0.62
N ALA A 489 10.31 -7.42 -0.62
CA ALA A 489 9.38 -8.38 -0.07
C ALA A 489 9.80 -8.76 1.35
N PHE A 490 8.83 -8.83 2.25
CA PHE A 490 9.00 -9.41 3.59
C PHE A 490 7.84 -10.34 3.90
N GLY A 491 8.13 -11.49 4.52
CA GLY A 491 7.09 -12.45 4.84
C GLY A 491 7.57 -13.65 5.63
N MET A 492 6.68 -14.64 5.74
CA MET A 492 7.01 -15.92 6.33
C MET A 492 7.97 -16.70 5.43
N GLY A 493 9.09 -17.17 5.99
CA GLY A 493 10.13 -17.88 5.25
C GLY A 493 9.89 -19.39 5.12
N GLY A 494 10.85 -20.07 4.49
CA GLY A 494 10.91 -21.52 4.40
C GLY A 494 10.11 -22.12 3.25
N ILE A 495 9.75 -23.39 3.40
CA ILE A 495 9.12 -24.18 2.32
C ILE A 495 7.64 -23.83 2.06
N TYR A 496 7.02 -23.07 2.97
CA TYR A 496 5.58 -22.77 2.93
C TYR A 496 5.23 -21.43 2.28
N VAL A 497 6.22 -20.65 1.82
CA VAL A 497 6.03 -19.33 1.17
C VAL A 497 4.96 -19.38 0.09
N ASN A 498 5.04 -20.34 -0.84
CA ASN A 498 4.13 -20.47 -1.98
C ASN A 498 2.71 -20.95 -1.60
N LEU A 499 2.49 -21.40 -0.36
CA LEU A 499 1.20 -21.98 0.07
C LEU A 499 0.38 -21.01 0.92
N ILE A 500 1.02 -20.16 1.71
CA ILE A 500 0.36 -19.33 2.73
C ILE A 500 0.18 -17.87 2.25
N GLU A 501 0.94 -17.46 1.22
CA GLU A 501 0.89 -16.11 0.61
C GLU A 501 1.02 -14.97 1.66
N ASP A 502 1.79 -15.21 2.74
CA ASP A 502 2.03 -14.23 3.81
C ASP A 502 3.24 -13.34 3.49
N VAL A 503 3.07 -12.48 2.49
CA VAL A 503 4.12 -11.59 1.98
C VAL A 503 3.58 -10.17 1.82
N SER A 504 4.41 -9.20 2.17
CA SER A 504 4.14 -7.77 2.06
C SER A 504 5.24 -7.09 1.24
N PHE A 505 4.88 -6.07 0.47
CA PHE A 505 5.80 -5.37 -0.43
C PHE A 505 5.89 -3.89 -0.10
N LYS A 506 7.10 -3.33 -0.25
CA LYS A 506 7.38 -1.89 -0.26
C LYS A 506 8.44 -1.58 -1.31
N LEU A 507 8.32 -0.47 -2.02
CA LEU A 507 9.39 0.09 -2.83
C LEU A 507 10.59 0.43 -1.95
N ALA A 508 11.78 0.06 -2.42
CA ALA A 508 13.04 0.36 -1.72
C ALA A 508 13.29 1.86 -1.63
N LYS A 509 12.93 2.60 -2.69
CA LYS A 509 13.14 4.04 -2.75
C LYS A 509 12.14 4.77 -1.84
N GLY A 510 12.67 5.63 -0.96
CA GLY A 510 11.88 6.35 0.02
C GLY A 510 11.37 5.49 1.19
N LEU A 511 11.84 4.24 1.35
CA LEU A 511 11.42 3.38 2.45
C LEU A 511 11.83 3.98 3.81
N SER A 512 10.84 4.22 4.67
CA SER A 512 10.99 4.78 6.02
C SER A 512 10.89 3.71 7.11
N SER A 513 11.38 4.00 8.32
CA SER A 513 11.30 3.09 9.47
C SER A 513 9.87 2.64 9.77
N GLN A 514 8.93 3.60 9.76
CA GLN A 514 7.52 3.31 10.02
C GLN A 514 6.92 2.40 8.95
N GLU A 515 7.33 2.54 7.68
CA GLU A 515 6.83 1.66 6.62
C GLU A 515 7.40 0.25 6.72
N ILE A 516 8.61 0.09 7.25
CA ILE A 516 9.18 -1.23 7.56
C ILE A 516 8.39 -1.87 8.70
N ASP A 517 8.05 -1.11 9.75
CA ASP A 517 7.18 -1.59 10.83
C ASP A 517 5.82 -2.03 10.28
N GLU A 518 5.16 -1.19 9.48
CA GLU A 518 3.88 -1.50 8.82
C GLU A 518 3.99 -2.72 7.89
N GLN A 519 5.11 -2.87 7.19
CA GLN A 519 5.37 -4.02 6.33
C GLN A 519 5.45 -5.32 7.15
N ILE A 520 6.18 -5.30 8.25
CA ILE A 520 6.29 -6.46 9.16
C ILE A 520 4.92 -6.77 9.76
N GLU A 521 4.24 -5.78 10.35
CA GLU A 521 2.94 -5.94 11.02
C GLU A 521 1.82 -6.42 10.09
N ALA A 522 1.92 -6.15 8.78
CA ALA A 522 0.95 -6.63 7.80
C ALA A 522 1.00 -8.16 7.59
N THR A 523 2.08 -8.83 8.05
CA THR A 523 2.26 -10.28 7.92
C THR A 523 1.82 -11.03 9.17
N LYS A 524 1.37 -12.28 8.99
CA LYS A 524 1.03 -13.19 10.09
C LYS A 524 2.27 -13.65 10.86
N VAL A 525 3.43 -13.76 10.19
CA VAL A 525 4.69 -14.09 10.85
C VAL A 525 5.09 -13.07 11.92
N SER A 526 4.61 -11.83 11.84
CA SER A 526 4.84 -10.82 12.90
C SER A 526 4.34 -11.25 14.28
N GLU A 527 3.25 -12.02 14.36
CA GLU A 527 2.73 -12.55 15.62
C GLU A 527 3.61 -13.67 16.17
N LEU A 528 4.30 -14.42 15.30
CA LEU A 528 5.31 -15.40 15.72
C LEU A 528 6.56 -14.71 16.23
N LEU A 529 7.01 -13.65 15.55
CA LEU A 529 8.18 -12.86 15.95
C LEU A 529 7.97 -12.17 17.31
N LYS A 530 6.75 -11.78 17.67
CA LYS A 530 6.42 -11.21 18.99
C LYS A 530 6.39 -12.27 20.12
N GLY A 531 6.54 -13.55 19.79
CA GLY A 531 6.45 -14.68 20.70
C GLY A 531 5.02 -15.25 20.77
N TYR A 532 4.90 -16.57 20.57
CA TYR A 532 3.62 -17.27 20.58
C TYR A 532 3.62 -18.41 21.62
N ARG A 533 2.53 -18.51 22.41
CA ARG A 533 2.31 -19.60 23.39
C ARG A 533 3.48 -19.88 24.35
N GLY A 534 4.16 -18.83 24.82
CA GLY A 534 5.24 -18.94 25.81
C GLY A 534 6.64 -19.04 25.21
N GLU A 535 6.77 -18.97 23.89
CA GLU A 535 8.04 -18.67 23.22
C GLU A 535 8.43 -17.20 23.46
N ALA A 536 9.74 -16.94 23.53
CA ALA A 536 10.27 -15.59 23.65
C ALA A 536 10.09 -14.81 22.34
N ALA A 537 10.09 -13.49 22.43
CA ALA A 537 10.10 -12.63 21.25
C ALA A 537 11.45 -12.72 20.53
N CYS A 538 11.40 -12.71 19.21
CA CYS A 538 12.57 -12.64 18.35
C CYS A 538 13.10 -11.21 18.25
N ASP A 539 14.34 -11.06 17.80
CA ASP A 539 14.99 -9.79 17.52
C ASP A 539 14.43 -9.16 16.22
N ILE A 540 13.32 -8.42 16.35
CA ILE A 540 12.68 -7.76 15.21
C ILE A 540 13.58 -6.66 14.64
N GLU A 541 14.47 -6.06 15.42
CA GLU A 541 15.35 -4.99 14.92
C GLU A 541 16.35 -5.51 13.88
N GLU A 542 16.83 -6.76 14.05
CA GLU A 542 17.66 -7.44 13.05
C GLU A 542 16.91 -7.71 11.73
N VAL A 543 15.61 -8.02 11.80
CA VAL A 543 14.77 -8.14 10.60
C VAL A 543 14.65 -6.80 9.89
N LYS A 544 14.41 -5.72 10.64
CA LYS A 544 14.36 -4.36 10.07
C LYS A 544 15.69 -3.99 9.43
N GLU A 545 16.81 -4.33 10.06
CA GLU A 545 18.14 -4.06 9.52
C GLU A 545 18.39 -4.83 8.23
N ALA A 546 18.03 -6.12 8.17
CA ALA A 546 18.10 -6.90 6.94
C ALA A 546 17.28 -6.26 5.80
N ILE A 547 16.04 -5.82 6.06
CA ILE A 547 15.20 -5.11 5.09
C ILE A 547 15.88 -3.83 4.59
N LYS A 548 16.39 -2.98 5.50
CA LYS A 548 17.07 -1.73 5.14
C LYS A 548 18.31 -1.98 4.28
N ARG A 549 19.09 -3.00 4.61
CA ARG A 549 20.36 -3.34 3.95
C ARG A 549 20.13 -3.95 2.58
N VAL A 550 19.13 -4.81 2.43
CA VAL A 550 18.68 -5.32 1.12
C VAL A 550 18.13 -4.20 0.25
N ALA A 551 17.32 -3.30 0.82
CA ALA A 551 16.86 -2.10 0.10
C ALA A 551 18.04 -1.25 -0.38
N ARG A 552 19.04 -1.03 0.48
CA ARG A 552 20.22 -0.25 0.11
C ARG A 552 21.07 -0.93 -0.98
N LEU A 553 21.30 -2.23 -0.88
CA LEU A 553 22.01 -3.02 -1.88
C LEU A 553 21.38 -2.91 -3.27
N THR A 554 20.05 -3.04 -3.34
CA THR A 554 19.30 -3.06 -4.60
C THR A 554 19.13 -1.67 -5.22
N LEU A 555 19.21 -0.60 -4.42
CA LEU A 555 19.30 0.77 -4.93
C LEU A 555 20.70 1.11 -5.46
N ASP A 556 21.75 0.62 -4.78
CA ASP A 556 23.14 0.87 -5.18
C ASP A 556 23.55 0.12 -6.45
N PHE A 557 22.94 -1.06 -6.68
CA PHE A 557 23.22 -1.92 -7.82
C PHE A 557 21.93 -2.23 -8.62
N PRO A 558 21.52 -1.32 -9.52
CA PRO A 558 20.34 -1.53 -10.35
C PRO A 558 20.43 -2.73 -11.29
N GLU A 559 21.62 -3.29 -11.53
CA GLU A 559 21.78 -4.55 -12.27
C GLU A 559 21.13 -5.74 -11.58
N ILE A 560 20.95 -5.73 -10.25
CA ILE A 560 20.25 -6.82 -9.56
C ILE A 560 18.81 -6.92 -10.06
N SER A 561 18.48 -8.04 -10.71
CA SER A 561 17.17 -8.33 -11.26
C SER A 561 16.26 -9.06 -10.26
N GLU A 562 16.85 -9.87 -9.39
CA GLU A 562 16.18 -10.63 -8.33
C GLU A 562 17.12 -10.84 -7.15
N LEU A 563 16.59 -10.72 -5.93
CA LEU A 563 17.29 -11.09 -4.70
C LEU A 563 16.34 -11.86 -3.79
N ASP A 564 16.76 -12.99 -3.26
CA ASP A 564 15.97 -13.82 -2.36
C ASP A 564 16.85 -14.29 -1.18
N ILE A 565 16.48 -13.93 0.04
CA ILE A 565 17.07 -14.46 1.26
C ILE A 565 16.04 -15.34 1.96
N ASN A 566 16.16 -16.66 1.79
CA ASN A 566 15.15 -17.60 2.25
C ASN A 566 15.72 -18.96 2.71
N PRO A 567 15.73 -19.27 4.01
CA PRO A 567 15.24 -18.43 5.11
C PRO A 567 16.32 -17.52 5.69
N ILE A 568 15.87 -16.46 6.37
CA ILE A 568 16.58 -15.85 7.49
C ILE A 568 16.04 -16.52 8.77
N PHE A 569 16.92 -17.04 9.60
CA PHE A 569 16.58 -17.41 10.97
C PHE A 569 16.68 -16.19 11.88
N VAL A 570 15.62 -15.93 12.63
CA VAL A 570 15.57 -14.89 13.66
C VAL A 570 15.57 -15.57 15.03
N TYR A 571 16.44 -15.12 15.92
CA TYR A 571 16.60 -15.63 17.27
C TYR A 571 16.08 -14.63 18.30
N GLU A 572 16.19 -14.95 19.59
CA GLU A 572 15.94 -13.98 20.67
C GLU A 572 16.90 -12.78 20.60
N GLU A 573 18.14 -13.03 20.18
CA GLU A 573 19.18 -12.03 19.92
C GLU A 573 19.85 -12.35 18.59
N GLY A 574 19.77 -11.46 17.61
CA GLY A 574 20.42 -11.65 16.31
C GLY A 574 19.56 -12.36 15.25
N SER A 575 20.09 -12.38 14.03
CA SER A 575 19.55 -13.12 12.89
C SER A 575 20.66 -13.77 12.06
N SER A 576 20.31 -14.70 11.18
CA SER A 576 21.26 -15.28 10.22
C SER A 576 20.57 -15.72 8.93
N ALA A 577 20.95 -15.12 7.81
CA ALA A 577 20.57 -15.57 6.47
C ALA A 577 21.23 -16.92 6.12
N LEU A 578 20.43 -17.90 5.71
CA LEU A 578 20.93 -19.26 5.43
C LEU A 578 21.10 -19.58 3.94
N ASP A 579 20.30 -18.95 3.09
CA ASP A 579 20.37 -19.10 1.64
C ASP A 579 20.12 -17.74 1.02
N ILE A 580 21.09 -17.24 0.27
CA ILE A 580 21.03 -15.94 -0.41
C ILE A 580 21.21 -16.21 -1.89
N LYS A 581 20.24 -15.78 -2.68
CA LYS A 581 20.27 -15.85 -4.15
C LYS A 581 20.23 -14.44 -4.69
N ILE A 582 21.17 -14.14 -5.58
CA ILE A 582 21.27 -12.85 -6.25
C ILE A 582 21.43 -13.13 -7.74
N LYS A 583 20.59 -12.48 -8.54
CA LYS A 583 20.62 -12.50 -9.99
C LYS A 583 20.85 -11.09 -10.54
N LEU A 584 21.72 -10.97 -11.53
CA LEU A 584 22.09 -9.72 -12.22
C LEU A 584 21.26 -9.47 -13.49
#